data_AF-A0A967WWV2-F1
#
_entry.id   AF-A0A967WWV2-F1
#
_cell.length_a   1.000
_cell.length_b   1.000
_cell.length_c   1.000
_cell.angle_alpha   90.00
_cell.angle_beta   90.00
_cell.angle_gamma   90.00
#
_symmetry.space_group_name_H-M   'P 1'
#
loop_
_entity.id
_entity.type
_entity.pdbx_description
1 polymer ?
#
loop_
_entity_poly.entity_id
_entity_poly.type
_entity_poly.pdbx_seq_one_letter_code
_entity_poly.pdbx_strand_id
1 'polypeptide(L)' 'MDDFAGMEADLRTVLELQPNNSAALNALGYTFADRNQRLNEAWELIERAYTLNPSDPAIIDSMGWIKYR' A
#
# COMPACT_ATOMS: atom_id res chain seq x y z
N MET A 1 7.19 -10.30 -17.74
CA MET A 1 8.12 -9.97 -16.65
C MET A 1 7.39 -8.97 -15.79
N ASP A 2 7.21 -9.27 -14.51
CA ASP A 2 6.47 -8.42 -13.58
C ASP A 2 7.24 -7.09 -13.40
N ASP A 3 6.72 -5.98 -13.93
CA ASP A 3 7.37 -4.65 -13.87
C ASP A 3 7.11 -3.97 -12.53
N PHE A 4 7.62 -4.60 -11.48
CA PHE A 4 7.45 -4.13 -10.12
C PHE A 4 8.12 -2.77 -9.88
N ALA A 5 9.27 -2.52 -10.50
CA ALA A 5 10.01 -1.27 -10.35
C ALA A 5 9.25 -0.10 -11.00
N GLY A 6 8.68 -0.29 -12.19
CA GLY A 6 7.83 0.70 -12.84
C GLY A 6 6.60 1.05 -12.00
N MET A 7 5.89 0.03 -11.50
CA MET A 7 4.73 0.24 -10.65
C MET A 7 5.07 0.99 -9.34
N GLU A 8 6.17 0.63 -8.68
CA GLU A 8 6.61 1.36 -7.47
C GLU A 8 6.88 2.83 -7.79
N ALA A 9 7.59 3.11 -8.89
CA ALA A 9 7.90 4.48 -9.29
C ALA A 9 6.61 5.29 -9.57
N ASP A 10 5.67 4.71 -10.31
CA ASP A 10 4.40 5.36 -10.64
C ASP A 10 3.57 5.66 -9.38
N LEU A 11 3.46 4.69 -8.46
CA LEU A 11 2.73 4.89 -7.20
C LEU A 11 3.41 5.94 -6.32
N ARG A 12 4.75 5.98 -6.29
CA ARG A 12 5.47 7.04 -5.57
C ARG A 12 5.20 8.42 -6.17
N THR A 13 5.22 8.56 -7.49
CA THR A 13 4.86 9.82 -8.16
C THR A 13 3.42 10.23 -7.83
N VAL A 14 2.48 9.29 -7.79
CA VAL A 14 1.11 9.60 -7.36
C VAL A 14 1.09 10.10 -5.92
N LEU A 15 1.84 9.47 -5.01
CA LEU A 15 1.90 9.87 -3.60
C LEU A 15 2.66 11.18 -3.35
N GLU A 16 3.58 11.55 -4.23
CA GLU A 16 4.19 12.89 -4.21
C GLU A 16 3.17 13.97 -4.56
N LEU A 17 2.34 13.72 -5.58
CA LEU A 17 1.30 14.65 -6.03
C LEU A 17 0.06 14.65 -5.12
N GLN A 18 -0.28 13.50 -4.57
CA GLN A 18 -1.46 13.25 -3.75
C GLN A 18 -1.09 12.39 -2.52
N PRO A 19 -0.48 13.00 -1.49
CA PRO A 19 0.03 12.25 -0.33
C PRO A 19 -1.05 11.47 0.43
N ASN A 20 -2.31 11.88 0.32
CA ASN A 20 -3.44 11.26 1.00
C ASN A 20 -4.33 10.43 0.06
N ASN A 21 -3.80 9.99 -1.08
CA ASN A 21 -4.49 9.04 -1.95
C ASN A 21 -4.48 7.64 -1.28
N SER A 22 -5.57 7.30 -0.58
CA SER A 22 -5.69 6.04 0.16
C SER A 22 -5.54 4.81 -0.74
N ALA A 23 -6.02 4.86 -1.98
CA ALA A 23 -5.87 3.77 -2.94
C ALA A 23 -4.40 3.53 -3.32
N ALA A 24 -3.64 4.60 -3.61
CA ALA A 24 -2.22 4.49 -3.94
C ALA A 24 -1.37 4.04 -2.75
N LEU A 25 -1.66 4.56 -1.55
CA LEU A 25 -1.04 4.10 -0.30
C LEU A 25 -1.28 2.61 -0.09
N ASN A 26 -2.53 2.17 -0.23
CA ASN A 26 -2.88 0.76 -0.06
C ASN A 26 -2.24 -0.13 -1.11
N ALA A 27 -2.28 0.26 -2.39
CA ALA A 27 -1.71 -0.53 -3.49
C ALA A 27 -0.19 -0.73 -3.31
N LEU A 28 0.54 0.33 -2.95
CA LEU A 28 1.98 0.25 -2.73
C LEU A 28 2.29 -0.62 -1.50
N GLY A 29 1.58 -0.35 -0.40
CA GLY A 29 1.72 -1.11 0.84
C GLY A 29 1.41 -2.58 0.66
N TYR A 30 0.28 -2.93 0.04
CA TYR A 30 -0.14 -4.30 -0.31
C TYR A 30 0.87 -5.01 -1.21
N THR A 31 1.50 -4.30 -2.16
CA THR A 31 2.45 -4.97 -3.04
C THR A 31 3.76 -5.31 -2.34
N PHE A 32 4.32 -4.39 -1.54
CA PHE A 32 5.46 -4.71 -0.67
C PHE A 32 5.15 -5.88 0.24
N ALA A 33 3.93 -5.84 0.75
CA ALA A 33 3.35 -6.86 1.57
C ALA A 33 3.32 -8.26 0.94
N ASP A 34 2.66 -8.39 -0.20
CA ASP A 34 2.51 -9.64 -0.95
C ASP A 34 3.86 -10.24 -1.35
N ARG A 35 4.83 -9.37 -1.65
CA ARG A 35 6.19 -9.78 -2.03
C ARG A 35 7.09 -10.10 -0.83
N ASN A 36 6.57 -10.00 0.39
CA ASN A 36 7.31 -10.14 1.63
C ASN A 36 8.56 -9.24 1.72
N GLN A 37 8.41 -7.99 1.25
CA GLN A 37 9.47 -6.99 1.20
C GLN A 37 9.06 -5.76 2.01
N ARG A 38 10.04 -5.06 2.59
CA ARG A 38 9.85 -3.74 3.23
C ARG A 38 8.62 -3.69 4.16
N LEU A 39 8.46 -4.73 4.99
CA LEU A 39 7.25 -4.96 5.77
C LEU A 39 6.86 -3.78 6.69
N ASN A 40 7.86 -3.09 7.25
CA ASN A 40 7.61 -1.91 8.07
C ASN A 40 6.99 -0.78 7.26
N GLU A 41 7.52 -0.50 6.07
CA GLU A 41 6.95 0.52 5.17
C GLU A 41 5.59 0.11 4.63
N ALA A 42 5.41 -1.18 4.32
CA ALA A 42 4.11 -1.72 3.96
C ALA A 42 3.06 -1.46 5.05
N TRP A 43 3.44 -1.64 6.32
CA TRP A 43 2.58 -1.36 7.47
C TRP A 43 2.21 0.11 7.56
N GLU A 44 3.19 1.01 7.50
CA GLU A 44 2.95 2.45 7.57
C GLU A 44 2.04 2.95 6.44
N LEU A 45 2.23 2.43 5.22
CA LEU A 45 1.41 2.77 4.05
C LEU A 45 -0.05 2.30 4.22
N ILE A 46 -0.26 1.03 4.59
CA ILE A 46 -1.60 0.46 4.76
C ILE A 46 -2.31 1.09 5.96
N GLU A 47 -1.62 1.33 7.08
CA GLU A 47 -2.19 1.99 8.26
C GLU A 47 -2.64 3.42 7.94
N ARG A 48 -1.84 4.16 7.16
CA ARG A 48 -2.21 5.50 6.71
C ARG A 48 -3.38 5.46 5.72
N ALA A 49 -3.41 4.49 4.81
CA ALA A 49 -4.56 4.26 3.92
C ALA A 49 -5.84 3.99 4.71
N TYR A 50 -5.75 3.14 5.75
CA TYR A 50 -6.87 2.81 6.63
C TYR A 50 -7.35 4.01 7.43
N THR A 51 -6.42 4.83 7.94
CA THR A 51 -6.77 6.07 8.64
C THR A 51 -7.55 7.05 7.75
N LEU A 52 -7.23 7.09 6.46
CA LEU A 52 -7.88 7.97 5.48
C LEU A 52 -9.23 7.42 4.99
N ASN A 53 -9.37 6.10 4.84
CA ASN A 53 -10.60 5.47 4.37
C ASN A 53 -10.85 4.12 5.09
N PRO A 54 -11.31 4.16 6.36
CA PRO A 54 -11.43 2.95 7.19
C PRO A 54 -12.57 2.02 6.76
N SER A 55 -13.48 2.49 5.90
CA SER A 55 -14.60 1.69 5.38
C SER A 55 -14.28 0.97 4.06
N ASP A 56 -13.08 1.16 3.51
CA ASP A 56 -12.69 0.53 2.25
C ASP A 56 -12.35 -0.95 2.47
N PRO A 57 -13.10 -1.88 1.86
CA PRO A 57 -12.87 -3.31 2.06
C PRO A 57 -11.49 -3.77 1.56
N ALA A 58 -10.93 -3.14 0.52
CA ALA A 58 -9.61 -3.51 0.01
C ALA A 58 -8.49 -3.14 1.01
N ILE A 59 -8.67 -2.03 1.72
CA ILE A 59 -7.73 -1.59 2.76
C ILE A 59 -7.85 -2.46 4.00
N ILE A 60 -9.08 -2.82 4.41
CA ILE A 60 -9.33 -3.74 5.52
C ILE A 60 -8.69 -5.11 5.23
N ASP A 61 -8.85 -5.63 4.01
CA ASP A 61 -8.21 -6.89 3.59
C ASP A 61 -6.68 -6.79 3.66
N SER A 62 -6.11 -5.69 3.17
CA SER A 62 -4.66 -5.43 3.21
C SER A 62 -4.12 -5.35 4.64
N MET A 63 -4.89 -4.76 5.58
CA MET A 63 -4.58 -4.74 7.02
C MET A 63 -4.56 -6.15 7.62
N GLY A 64 -5.49 -7.02 7.21
CA GLY A 64 -5.48 -8.43 7.58
C GLY A 64 -4.27 -9.17 7.02
N TRP A 65 -4.00 -8.98 5.73
CA TRP A 65 -2.90 -9.64 5.01
C TRP A 65 -1.53 -9.37 5.63
N ILE A 66 -1.27 -8.12 6.04
CA ILE A 66 -0.02 -7.74 6.71
C ILE A 66 0.16 -8.28 8.11
N LYS A 67 -0.93 -8.64 8.80
CA LYS A 67 -0.85 -9.31 10.09
C LYS A 67 -0.72 -10.82 9.98
N TYR A 68 -1.14 -11.41 8.87
CA TYR A 68 -1.13 -12.86 8.66
C TYR A 68 0.22 -13.40 8.18
N ARG A 69 0.86 -12.70 7.25
CA ARG A 69 2.06 -13.19 6.56
C ARG A 69 3.32 -13.18 7.42
#